data_AF-A0A382FG28-F1
#
_entry.id   AF-A0A382FG28-F1
#
_cell.length_a   1.000
_cell.length_b   1.000
_cell.length_c   1.000
_cell.angle_alpha   90.00
_cell.angle_beta   90.00
_cell.angle_gamma   90.00
#
_symmetry.space_group_name_H-M   'P 1'
#
loop_
_entity.id
_entity.type
_entity.pdbx_description
1 polymer ?
#
loop_
_entity_poly.entity_id
_entity_poly.type
_entity_poly.pdbx_seq_one_letter_code
_entity_poly.pdbx_strand_id
1 'polypeptide(L)'
;MPATTAGLGGFGIQHSLVEGTTVFGFFRNSDMQDFVVLGVQQGISQQGYFETITDELLLNSVDKGFNDPRRKTQADYAGTHDGLNPPSAPSRPNELTASLDTAPQLLKDAGIKYGGSGSKREEFTEADKELPYYPLVKDATDINVFTTGDAKYDSRDLSEYIPDVKSNATPMYPYNKALYTESGHIVELDDTRGNERISIEHRTGTFYEIDKDGNEIHRVVNDNYTVIAKDNEVYIGGKVNIKVLGDASIKSYGDVTIKGYGDGKIDVAGKMDIEAGDDINISSAKIIKLSAMEVKNNIGD
;
A
#
# COMPACT_ATOMS: atom_id res chain seq x y z
N MET A 1 -3.45 29.87 3.07
CA MET A 1 -2.88 30.32 4.36
C MET A 1 -1.58 29.56 4.59
N PRO A 2 -0.48 30.17 5.03
CA PRO A 2 0.69 29.39 5.41
C PRO A 2 0.31 28.61 6.67
N ALA A 3 0.26 27.28 6.57
CA ALA A 3 0.21 26.41 7.74
C ALA A 3 1.46 26.72 8.57
N THR A 4 1.31 27.45 9.67
CA THR A 4 2.44 27.95 10.45
C THR A 4 3.07 26.79 11.23
N THR A 5 4.10 26.19 10.63
CA THR A 5 5.04 25.30 11.32
C THR A 5 6.17 26.14 11.93
N ALA A 6 6.62 25.82 13.14
CA ALA A 6 7.82 26.42 13.72
C ALA A 6 9.07 25.88 13.00
N GLY A 7 9.88 26.81 12.46
CA GLY A 7 10.94 26.55 11.48
C GLY A 7 12.24 25.89 11.98
N LEU A 8 12.22 25.00 12.97
CA LEU A 8 13.44 24.32 13.45
C LEU A 8 13.16 22.87 13.87
N GLY A 9 12.95 22.00 12.89
CA GLY A 9 12.90 20.54 13.08
C GLY A 9 12.54 19.87 11.75
N GLY A 10 13.50 19.20 11.12
CA GLY A 10 13.31 18.54 9.83
C GLY A 10 12.12 17.58 9.90
N PHE A 11 11.12 17.81 9.05
CA PHE A 11 9.81 17.15 9.02
C PHE A 11 8.93 17.39 10.25
N GLY A 12 8.37 18.61 10.33
CA GLY A 12 7.20 18.87 11.17
C GLY A 12 5.94 18.24 10.58
N ILE A 13 5.07 17.71 11.44
CA ILE A 13 3.78 17.13 11.07
C ILE A 13 2.95 18.21 10.37
N GLN A 14 2.82 18.13 9.04
CA GLN A 14 1.85 18.92 8.30
C GLN A 14 0.48 18.51 8.83
N HIS A 15 -0.39 19.47 9.15
CA HIS A 15 -1.74 19.23 9.69
C HIS A 15 -2.66 18.42 8.74
N SER A 16 -2.13 17.89 7.64
CA SER A 16 -2.82 17.14 6.58
C SER A 16 -4.12 17.80 6.15
N LEU A 17 -4.15 19.14 6.18
CA LEU A 17 -5.31 19.91 5.74
C LEU A 17 -5.47 19.71 4.24
N VAL A 18 -6.54 19.03 3.86
CA VAL A 18 -7.04 18.99 2.49
C VAL A 18 -8.25 19.90 2.37
N GLU A 19 -8.64 20.20 1.14
CA GLU A 19 -9.87 20.93 0.87
C GLU A 19 -11.07 20.23 1.54
N GLY A 20 -11.93 20.98 2.23
CA GLY A 20 -13.03 20.43 3.04
C GLY A 20 -12.69 20.06 4.49
N THR A 21 -11.42 20.21 4.92
CA THR A 21 -11.03 19.89 6.30
C THR A 21 -11.61 20.88 7.31
N THR A 22 -12.26 20.37 8.38
CA THR A 22 -12.75 21.21 9.49
C THR A 22 -11.59 21.55 10.42
N VAL A 23 -11.36 22.85 10.62
CA VAL A 23 -10.32 23.39 11.51
C VAL A 23 -10.94 24.13 12.68
N PHE A 24 -10.41 23.89 13.88
CA PHE A 24 -10.78 24.63 15.08
C PHE A 24 -9.66 25.61 15.38
N GLY A 25 -10.04 26.85 15.67
CA GLY A 25 -9.08 27.92 15.82
C GLY A 25 -9.71 29.21 16.30
N PHE A 26 -8.89 30.25 16.39
CA PHE A 26 -9.34 31.59 16.74
C PHE A 26 -8.58 32.63 15.91
N PHE A 27 -9.20 33.78 15.71
CA PHE A 27 -8.51 34.93 15.13
C PHE A 27 -7.75 35.68 16.21
N ARG A 28 -6.48 36.02 15.94
CA ARG A 28 -5.64 36.74 16.92
C ARG A 28 -6.02 38.21 17.10
N ASN A 29 -6.78 38.76 16.16
CA ASN A 29 -7.22 40.15 16.16
C ASN A 29 -8.73 40.27 15.97
N SER A 30 -9.27 41.42 16.37
CA SER A 30 -10.68 41.79 16.18
C SER A 30 -11.07 41.84 14.70
N ASP A 31 -10.11 42.11 13.83
CA ASP A 31 -10.33 42.30 12.40
C ASP A 31 -10.35 40.97 11.61
N MET A 32 -10.20 39.83 12.29
CA MET A 32 -10.26 38.48 11.70
C MET A 32 -9.30 38.25 10.53
N GLN A 33 -8.12 38.87 10.54
CA GLN A 33 -7.14 38.73 9.45
C GLN A 33 -6.15 37.58 9.66
N ASP A 34 -6.01 37.12 10.90
CA ASP A 34 -4.96 36.20 11.30
C ASP A 34 -5.54 35.03 12.09
N PHE A 35 -5.86 33.94 11.39
CA PHE A 35 -6.46 32.74 11.96
C PHE A 35 -5.40 31.76 12.43
N VAL A 36 -5.46 31.36 13.70
CA VAL A 36 -4.60 30.33 14.29
C VAL A 36 -5.37 29.02 14.35
N VAL A 37 -4.83 27.99 13.70
CA VAL A 37 -5.35 26.63 13.78
C VAL A 37 -4.83 25.98 15.06
N LEU A 38 -5.75 25.62 15.97
CA LEU A 38 -5.47 24.87 17.19
C LEU A 38 -5.55 23.36 16.98
N GLY A 39 -6.38 22.95 16.03
CA GLY A 39 -6.61 21.55 15.75
C GLY A 39 -7.41 21.34 14.48
N VAL A 40 -7.44 20.09 14.06
CA VAL A 40 -8.09 19.63 12.85
C VAL A 40 -8.96 18.45 13.23
N GLN A 41 -10.19 18.41 12.74
CA GLN A 41 -11.00 17.20 12.79
C GLN A 41 -11.25 16.75 11.36
N GLN A 42 -10.71 15.58 11.02
CA GLN A 42 -11.27 14.80 9.92
C GLN A 42 -12.47 14.06 10.50
N GLY A 43 -13.67 14.44 10.05
CA GLY A 43 -14.88 13.67 10.31
C GLY A 43 -15.25 12.93 9.03
N ILE A 44 -15.79 11.72 9.15
CA ILE A 44 -16.48 11.10 8.04
C ILE A 44 -17.82 11.82 7.89
N SER A 45 -18.28 12.05 6.66
CA SER A 45 -19.58 12.69 6.42
C SER A 45 -20.69 11.89 7.10
N GLN A 46 -21.42 12.51 8.03
CA GLN A 46 -22.45 11.85 8.84
C GLN A 46 -23.84 12.05 8.24
N GLN A 47 -24.67 10.99 8.22
CA GLN A 47 -26.12 11.20 8.06
C GLN A 47 -26.67 11.77 9.35
N GLY A 48 -27.63 12.69 9.22
CA GLY A 48 -28.23 13.30 10.38
C GLY A 48 -28.78 14.68 10.08
N TYR A 49 -29.13 15.36 11.15
CA TYR A 49 -29.63 16.71 11.13
C TYR A 49 -28.99 17.50 12.25
N PHE A 50 -28.89 18.82 12.07
CA PHE A 50 -28.63 19.75 13.15
C PHE A 50 -29.84 20.65 13.33
N GLU A 51 -30.13 20.97 14.59
CA GLU A 51 -31.19 21.90 14.95
C GLU A 51 -30.62 23.32 14.96
N THR A 52 -31.28 24.23 14.25
CA THR A 52 -30.90 25.63 14.23
C THR A 52 -31.35 26.33 15.52
N ILE A 53 -30.91 27.57 15.73
CA ILE A 53 -31.40 28.43 16.82
C ILE A 53 -32.90 28.78 16.70
N THR A 54 -33.56 28.39 15.61
CA THR A 54 -34.99 28.58 15.37
C THR A 54 -35.77 27.26 15.39
N ASP A 55 -35.21 26.21 15.99
CA ASP A 55 -35.81 24.88 16.11
C ASP A 55 -36.12 24.20 14.74
N GLU A 56 -35.39 24.59 13.69
CA GLU A 56 -35.49 23.94 12.37
C GLU A 56 -34.48 22.79 12.29
N LEU A 57 -34.95 21.60 11.93
CA LEU A 57 -34.09 20.45 11.67
C LEU A 57 -33.57 20.51 10.23
N LEU A 58 -32.29 20.84 10.08
CA LEU A 58 -31.62 20.85 8.78
C LEU A 58 -30.84 19.56 8.57
N LEU A 59 -31.15 18.88 7.47
CA LEU A 59 -30.39 17.70 7.05
C LEU A 59 -28.99 18.09 6.61
N ASN A 60 -28.02 17.27 7.02
CA ASN A 60 -26.65 17.29 6.57
C ASN A 60 -26.59 17.11 5.03
N SER A 61 -25.89 18.01 4.33
CA SER A 61 -25.69 17.98 2.87
C SER A 61 -24.32 18.56 2.50
N VAL A 62 -24.01 18.64 1.20
CA VAL A 62 -22.80 19.34 0.72
C VAL A 62 -22.83 20.85 0.99
N ASP A 63 -24.03 21.40 1.19
CA ASP A 63 -24.24 22.83 1.45
C ASP A 63 -24.42 23.14 2.95
N LYS A 64 -24.66 22.12 3.78
CA LYS A 64 -25.13 22.28 5.16
C LYS A 64 -24.52 21.22 6.10
N GLY A 65 -24.01 21.66 7.25
CA GLY A 65 -23.37 20.80 8.24
C GLY A 65 -21.87 20.66 8.02
N PHE A 66 -21.21 19.83 8.83
CA PHE A 66 -19.76 19.59 8.78
C PHE A 66 -19.39 18.41 7.86
N ASN A 67 -19.92 18.42 6.63
CA ASN A 67 -19.63 17.39 5.62
C ASN A 67 -18.59 17.86 4.60
N ASP A 68 -18.03 16.90 3.87
CA ASP A 68 -17.22 17.18 2.69
C ASP A 68 -18.01 18.05 1.68
N PRO A 69 -17.56 19.28 1.38
CA PRO A 69 -18.25 20.19 0.46
C PRO A 69 -18.01 19.83 -1.02
N ARG A 70 -17.21 18.79 -1.31
CA ARG A 70 -16.89 18.43 -2.69
C ARG A 70 -18.13 17.99 -3.46
N ARG A 71 -18.32 18.59 -4.64
CA ARG A 71 -19.41 18.25 -5.58
C ARG A 71 -18.99 17.17 -6.57
N LYS A 72 -19.96 16.61 -7.28
CA LYS A 72 -19.73 15.51 -8.23
C LYS A 72 -18.71 15.91 -9.31
N THR A 73 -18.92 17.06 -9.95
CA THR A 73 -18.05 17.61 -10.99
C THR A 73 -17.70 19.06 -10.69
N GLN A 74 -16.63 19.58 -11.30
CA GLN A 74 -16.23 20.99 -11.16
C GLN A 74 -17.33 21.96 -11.61
N ALA A 75 -18.12 21.59 -12.63
CA ALA A 75 -19.20 22.44 -13.14
C ALA A 75 -20.33 22.64 -12.11
N ASP A 76 -20.51 21.69 -11.19
CA ASP A 76 -21.59 21.74 -10.19
C ASP A 76 -21.36 22.81 -9.13
N TYR A 77 -20.15 23.40 -9.04
CA TYR A 77 -19.87 24.52 -8.15
C TYR A 77 -20.45 25.84 -8.64
N ALA A 78 -20.74 25.98 -9.93
CA ALA A 78 -21.20 27.24 -10.51
C ALA A 78 -22.50 27.73 -9.82
N GLY A 79 -22.47 28.97 -9.32
CA GLY A 79 -23.62 29.59 -8.63
C GLY A 79 -23.83 29.14 -7.17
N THR A 80 -22.93 28.32 -6.63
CA THR A 80 -22.97 27.84 -5.24
C THR A 80 -22.08 28.69 -4.33
N HIS A 81 -22.17 28.50 -3.01
CA HIS A 81 -21.30 29.20 -2.05
C HIS A 81 -19.83 28.78 -2.14
N ASP A 82 -19.54 27.69 -2.83
CA ASP A 82 -18.22 27.08 -2.99
C ASP A 82 -17.62 27.30 -4.38
N GLY A 83 -18.41 27.81 -5.32
CA GLY A 83 -17.97 28.15 -6.67
C GLY A 83 -17.32 29.52 -6.80
N LEU A 84 -16.88 29.81 -8.02
CA LEU A 84 -16.32 31.11 -8.38
C LEU A 84 -17.42 32.19 -8.34
N ASN A 85 -17.11 33.36 -7.77
CA ASN A 85 -18.05 34.47 -7.61
C ASN A 85 -19.40 34.03 -6.97
N PRO A 86 -19.38 33.47 -5.75
CA PRO A 86 -20.57 32.96 -5.08
C PRO A 86 -21.62 34.07 -4.90
N PRO A 87 -22.93 33.74 -4.83
CA PRO A 87 -24.00 34.72 -4.69
C PRO A 87 -23.84 35.67 -3.50
N SER A 88 -23.26 35.17 -2.40
CA SER A 88 -23.01 35.93 -1.17
C SER A 88 -21.76 36.82 -1.21
N ALA A 89 -20.82 36.57 -2.13
CA ALA A 89 -19.59 37.33 -2.26
C ALA A 89 -19.12 37.34 -3.74
N PRO A 90 -19.77 38.14 -4.61
CA PRO A 90 -19.54 38.11 -6.06
C PRO A 90 -18.13 38.48 -6.51
N SER A 91 -17.31 39.03 -5.61
CA SER A 91 -15.92 39.41 -5.84
C SER A 91 -14.92 38.35 -5.39
N ARG A 92 -15.34 37.21 -4.82
CA ARG A 92 -14.42 36.16 -4.38
C ARG A 92 -13.90 35.39 -5.61
N PRO A 93 -12.60 35.49 -5.93
CA PRO A 93 -12.05 34.91 -7.16
C PRO A 93 -11.70 33.42 -7.03
N ASN A 94 -11.83 32.85 -5.82
CA ASN A 94 -11.44 31.48 -5.53
C ASN A 94 -12.69 30.60 -5.38
N GLU A 95 -12.57 29.37 -5.88
CA GLU A 95 -13.56 28.31 -5.76
C GLU A 95 -12.91 27.03 -5.28
N LEU A 96 -13.73 26.06 -4.87
CA LEU A 96 -13.26 24.70 -4.69
C LEU A 96 -12.83 24.12 -6.03
N THR A 97 -11.63 23.52 -6.08
CA THR A 97 -11.03 23.05 -7.36
C THR A 97 -10.99 21.54 -7.51
N ALA A 98 -11.19 20.79 -6.42
CA ALA A 98 -11.33 19.34 -6.47
C ALA A 98 -12.81 18.94 -6.50
N SER A 99 -13.14 17.94 -7.33
CA SER A 99 -14.46 17.34 -7.43
C SER A 99 -14.37 15.82 -7.22
N LEU A 100 -15.48 15.19 -6.85
CA LEU A 100 -15.51 13.76 -6.50
C LEU A 100 -15.16 12.85 -7.69
N ASP A 101 -15.46 13.27 -8.92
CA ASP A 101 -15.07 12.55 -10.14
C ASP A 101 -13.55 12.53 -10.38
N THR A 102 -12.83 13.53 -9.88
CA THR A 102 -11.38 13.68 -10.03
C THR A 102 -10.58 13.27 -8.78
N ALA A 103 -11.26 12.99 -7.67
CA ALA A 103 -10.64 12.55 -6.42
C ALA A 103 -10.02 11.13 -6.55
N PRO A 104 -9.09 10.72 -5.65
CA PRO A 104 -8.41 9.40 -5.64
C PRO A 104 -9.22 8.26 -4.97
N GLN A 105 -9.55 7.16 -5.68
CA GLN A 105 -10.62 6.22 -5.24
C GLN A 105 -10.07 4.92 -4.67
N LEU A 106 -10.87 4.24 -3.84
CA LEU A 106 -10.60 2.83 -3.54
C LEU A 106 -10.66 1.98 -4.80
N LEU A 107 -9.91 0.88 -4.82
CA LEU A 107 -10.02 -0.10 -5.89
C LEU A 107 -11.34 -0.86 -5.79
N LYS A 108 -11.84 -1.27 -6.95
CA LYS A 108 -12.91 -2.26 -7.03
C LYS A 108 -12.35 -3.65 -6.72
N ASP A 109 -11.21 -3.97 -7.32
CA ASP A 109 -10.47 -5.20 -7.06
C ASP A 109 -8.97 -4.98 -7.30
N ALA A 110 -8.12 -5.57 -6.45
CA ALA A 110 -6.68 -5.62 -6.67
C ALA A 110 -6.28 -6.63 -7.76
N GLY A 111 -7.13 -7.65 -8.02
CA GLY A 111 -6.95 -8.62 -9.09
C GLY A 111 -5.63 -9.39 -8.96
N ILE A 112 -5.28 -9.78 -7.73
CA ILE A 112 -3.99 -10.39 -7.38
C ILE A 112 -3.87 -11.78 -8.02
N LYS A 113 -2.74 -12.03 -8.68
CA LYS A 113 -2.41 -13.29 -9.35
C LYS A 113 -0.98 -13.72 -9.03
N TYR A 114 -0.77 -15.03 -8.86
CA TYR A 114 0.54 -15.62 -8.54
C TYR A 114 1.11 -16.52 -9.66
N GLY A 115 0.37 -16.68 -10.77
CA GLY A 115 0.76 -17.52 -11.90
C GLY A 115 1.76 -16.89 -12.88
N GLY A 116 2.43 -15.79 -12.52
CA GLY A 116 3.39 -15.10 -13.38
C GLY A 116 2.82 -14.18 -14.46
N SER A 117 1.49 -14.04 -14.57
CA SER A 117 0.85 -13.14 -15.57
C SER A 117 0.84 -11.65 -15.19
N GLY A 118 1.34 -11.31 -13.99
CA GLY A 118 1.12 -10.03 -13.35
C GLY A 118 -0.31 -9.86 -12.82
N SER A 119 -0.45 -9.06 -11.77
CA SER A 119 -1.72 -8.67 -11.20
C SER A 119 -2.25 -7.41 -11.90
N LYS A 120 -3.55 -7.40 -12.20
CA LYS A 120 -4.21 -6.27 -12.86
C LYS A 120 -5.35 -5.80 -11.99
N ARG A 121 -5.21 -4.57 -11.49
CA ARG A 121 -6.23 -3.90 -10.69
C ARG A 121 -7.44 -3.52 -11.55
N GLU A 122 -8.61 -3.55 -10.95
CA GLU A 122 -9.85 -3.04 -11.48
C GLU A 122 -10.23 -1.75 -10.75
N GLU A 123 -10.43 -0.68 -11.52
CA GLU A 123 -10.91 0.62 -11.02
C GLU A 123 -12.42 0.69 -11.20
N PHE A 124 -13.10 1.48 -10.36
CA PHE A 124 -14.52 1.79 -10.57
C PHE A 124 -14.71 2.59 -11.86
N THR A 125 -15.73 2.24 -12.64
CA THR A 125 -16.16 3.03 -13.81
C THR A 125 -17.20 4.08 -13.42
N GLU A 126 -17.44 5.07 -14.29
CA GLU A 126 -18.53 6.06 -14.10
C GLU A 126 -19.93 5.43 -13.99
N ALA A 127 -20.10 4.19 -14.46
CA ALA A 127 -21.36 3.46 -14.37
C ALA A 127 -21.48 2.63 -13.08
N ASP A 128 -20.36 2.16 -12.50
CA ASP A 128 -20.33 1.47 -11.20
C ASP A 128 -20.59 2.44 -10.04
N LYS A 129 -20.40 3.70 -10.34
CA LYS A 129 -20.68 4.81 -9.49
C LYS A 129 -22.24 4.90 -9.33
N GLU A 130 -22.84 4.64 -8.15
CA GLU A 130 -24.09 5.27 -7.63
C GLU A 130 -23.89 6.50 -6.69
N LEU A 131 -24.63 7.59 -6.94
CA LEU A 131 -24.55 8.86 -6.20
C LEU A 131 -25.02 8.71 -4.73
N PRO A 132 -24.43 9.46 -3.77
CA PRO A 132 -23.28 10.36 -3.91
C PRO A 132 -21.96 9.62 -3.67
N TYR A 133 -20.96 9.81 -4.54
CA TYR A 133 -19.65 9.15 -4.39
C TYR A 133 -18.87 9.70 -3.21
N TYR A 134 -18.27 8.82 -2.40
CA TYR A 134 -16.82 8.53 -2.35
C TYR A 134 -16.38 7.92 -1.03
N PRO A 135 -16.04 6.61 -0.95
CA PRO A 135 -16.81 5.73 -0.04
C PRO A 135 -17.30 6.53 1.16
N LEU A 136 -18.48 7.16 1.02
CA LEU A 136 -19.01 7.98 2.09
C LEU A 136 -19.42 6.95 3.13
N VAL A 137 -18.55 6.70 4.10
CA VAL A 137 -18.84 5.77 5.17
C VAL A 137 -19.82 6.47 6.11
N LYS A 138 -21.06 6.58 5.65
CA LYS A 138 -22.13 7.19 6.40
C LYS A 138 -22.40 6.30 7.61
N ASP A 139 -22.48 6.92 8.78
CA ASP A 139 -22.79 6.26 10.04
C ASP A 139 -21.72 5.26 10.52
N ALA A 140 -20.50 5.37 10.01
CA ALA A 140 -19.33 4.72 10.59
C ALA A 140 -18.67 5.59 11.66
N THR A 141 -17.91 4.94 12.53
CA THR A 141 -17.04 5.64 13.46
C THR A 141 -16.01 6.48 12.69
N ASP A 142 -15.74 7.69 13.17
CA ASP A 142 -14.64 8.54 12.68
C ASP A 142 -13.26 7.91 12.95
N ILE A 143 -13.23 6.83 13.73
CA ILE A 143 -12.03 6.07 14.04
C ILE A 143 -11.74 5.11 12.88
N ASN A 144 -10.51 5.14 12.39
CA ASN A 144 -10.06 4.26 11.32
C ASN A 144 -10.30 2.77 11.68
N VAL A 145 -10.99 2.02 10.81
CA VAL A 145 -11.34 0.59 11.03
C VAL A 145 -10.14 -0.32 11.29
N PHE A 146 -8.97 0.03 10.76
CA PHE A 146 -7.73 -0.68 11.04
C PHE A 146 -7.27 -0.47 12.49
N THR A 147 -7.61 0.65 13.12
CA THR A 147 -7.27 0.92 14.52
C THR A 147 -8.23 0.27 15.52
N THR A 148 -9.48 0.00 15.13
CA THR A 148 -10.49 -0.59 16.01
C THR A 148 -10.44 -2.11 16.08
N GLY A 149 -9.79 -2.76 15.11
CA GLY A 149 -9.80 -4.23 14.98
C GLY A 149 -10.91 -4.76 14.08
N ASP A 150 -11.74 -3.89 13.50
CA ASP A 150 -12.86 -4.28 12.63
C ASP A 150 -12.41 -4.58 11.18
N ALA A 151 -11.20 -4.18 10.81
CA ALA A 151 -10.63 -4.46 9.50
C ALA A 151 -10.38 -5.96 9.27
N LYS A 152 -10.58 -6.39 8.03
CA LYS A 152 -10.27 -7.76 7.59
C LYS A 152 -8.92 -7.80 6.88
N TYR A 153 -8.16 -8.87 7.13
CA TYR A 153 -6.82 -9.07 6.57
C TYR A 153 -6.74 -10.31 5.65
N ASP A 154 -7.89 -10.83 5.21
CA ASP A 154 -7.99 -12.05 4.39
C ASP A 154 -7.16 -11.96 3.09
N SER A 155 -7.00 -10.74 2.55
CA SER A 155 -6.19 -10.48 1.35
C SER A 155 -4.69 -10.71 1.56
N ARG A 156 -4.23 -10.90 2.81
CA ARG A 156 -2.82 -11.13 3.19
C ARG A 156 -2.54 -12.60 3.51
N ASP A 157 -3.43 -13.52 3.15
CA ASP A 157 -3.20 -14.96 3.25
C ASP A 157 -2.45 -15.49 2.01
N LEU A 158 -1.28 -16.10 2.22
CA LEU A 158 -0.43 -16.71 1.19
C LEU A 158 -0.36 -18.23 1.32
N SER A 159 -1.20 -18.83 2.17
CA SER A 159 -1.17 -20.25 2.53
C SER A 159 -1.35 -21.20 1.35
N GLU A 160 -2.00 -20.72 0.27
CA GLU A 160 -2.12 -21.47 -1.00
C GLU A 160 -0.75 -21.77 -1.64
N TYR A 161 0.23 -20.88 -1.46
CA TYR A 161 1.54 -20.96 -2.11
C TYR A 161 2.66 -21.36 -1.15
N ILE A 162 2.58 -20.89 0.09
CA ILE A 162 3.52 -21.21 1.16
C ILE A 162 2.70 -21.52 2.42
N PRO A 163 2.69 -22.78 2.90
CA PRO A 163 1.88 -23.17 4.05
C PRO A 163 2.11 -22.29 5.27
N ASP A 164 1.02 -21.98 5.97
CA ASP A 164 1.00 -21.23 7.23
C ASP A 164 1.53 -19.78 7.14
N VAL A 165 1.69 -19.22 5.94
CA VAL A 165 2.06 -17.80 5.75
C VAL A 165 0.82 -16.96 5.54
N LYS A 166 0.40 -16.25 6.59
CA LYS A 166 -0.71 -15.29 6.55
C LYS A 166 -0.53 -14.20 7.61
N SER A 167 -1.20 -13.07 7.40
CA SER A 167 -1.28 -12.05 8.45
C SER A 167 -2.09 -12.55 9.64
N ASN A 168 -1.52 -12.44 10.84
CA ASN A 168 -2.17 -12.77 12.12
C ASN A 168 -2.69 -11.51 12.84
N ALA A 169 -2.97 -10.46 12.07
CA ALA A 169 -3.43 -9.17 12.57
C ALA A 169 -4.70 -9.27 13.42
N THR A 170 -4.62 -8.80 14.65
CA THR A 170 -5.74 -8.62 15.58
C THR A 170 -5.51 -7.34 16.39
N PRO A 171 -5.49 -6.16 15.72
CA PRO A 171 -5.27 -4.90 16.39
C PRO A 171 -6.40 -4.58 17.36
N MET A 172 -6.09 -3.80 18.39
CA MET A 172 -7.06 -3.34 19.37
C MET A 172 -6.91 -1.84 19.62
N TYR A 173 -8.02 -1.12 19.63
CA TYR A 173 -8.04 0.27 20.05
C TYR A 173 -7.65 0.40 21.54
N PRO A 174 -6.89 1.42 21.96
CA PRO A 174 -6.27 2.51 21.18
C PRO A 174 -4.80 2.21 20.79
N TYR A 175 -4.42 0.94 20.73
CA TYR A 175 -3.01 0.52 20.62
C TYR A 175 -2.52 0.46 19.17
N ASN A 176 -3.39 0.28 18.18
CA ASN A 176 -2.98 0.36 16.78
C ASN A 176 -3.06 1.79 16.24
N LYS A 177 -1.98 2.23 15.58
CA LYS A 177 -1.88 3.52 14.90
C LYS A 177 -1.87 3.23 13.40
N ALA A 178 -3.01 3.41 12.77
CA ALA A 178 -3.18 3.17 11.35
C ALA A 178 -3.42 4.48 10.59
N LEU A 179 -2.64 4.70 9.54
CA LEU A 179 -2.88 5.70 8.51
C LEU A 179 -3.54 4.99 7.32
N TYR A 180 -4.75 5.41 6.98
CA TYR A 180 -5.47 4.96 5.80
C TYR A 180 -5.79 6.16 4.92
N THR A 181 -5.39 6.11 3.65
CA THR A 181 -5.52 7.25 2.72
C THR A 181 -6.72 7.06 1.77
N GLU A 182 -7.19 8.14 1.12
CA GLU A 182 -8.39 8.13 0.25
C GLU A 182 -8.36 7.04 -0.84
N SER A 183 -7.18 6.76 -1.39
CA SER A 183 -6.98 5.73 -2.42
C SER A 183 -6.64 4.35 -1.83
N GLY A 184 -6.66 4.16 -0.52
CA GLY A 184 -6.51 2.84 0.09
C GLY A 184 -5.07 2.40 0.38
N HIS A 185 -4.10 3.32 0.46
CA HIS A 185 -2.80 3.00 1.08
C HIS A 185 -2.96 2.85 2.59
N ILE A 186 -2.25 1.88 3.16
CA ILE A 186 -2.32 1.55 4.58
C ILE A 186 -0.91 1.55 5.16
N VAL A 187 -0.75 2.19 6.32
CA VAL A 187 0.41 2.05 7.20
C VAL A 187 -0.12 1.78 8.60
N GLU A 188 0.35 0.71 9.25
CA GLU A 188 -0.07 0.29 10.59
C GLU A 188 1.16 0.12 11.48
N LEU A 189 1.11 0.76 12.65
CA LEU A 189 2.05 0.59 13.76
C LEU A 189 1.24 0.14 14.97
N ASP A 190 1.25 -1.16 15.24
CA ASP A 190 0.39 -1.79 16.22
C ASP A 190 1.15 -2.08 17.52
N ASP A 191 0.74 -1.43 18.61
CA ASP A 191 1.26 -1.66 19.97
C ASP A 191 0.31 -2.56 20.80
N THR A 192 -0.61 -3.28 20.15
CA THR A 192 -1.51 -4.22 20.86
C THR A 192 -0.67 -5.28 21.55
N ARG A 193 -0.75 -5.34 22.88
CA ARG A 193 0.12 -6.20 23.69
C ARG A 193 0.04 -7.66 23.28
N GLY A 194 1.19 -8.26 22.95
CA GLY A 194 1.29 -9.64 22.49
C GLY A 194 0.82 -9.85 21.05
N ASN A 195 0.62 -8.76 20.31
CA ASN A 195 0.34 -8.76 18.88
C ASN A 195 0.98 -7.53 18.19
N GLU A 196 2.15 -7.12 18.68
CA GLU A 196 2.89 -5.99 18.15
C GLU A 196 3.23 -6.22 16.68
N ARG A 197 3.00 -5.24 15.81
CA ARG A 197 3.10 -5.46 14.35
C ARG A 197 3.40 -4.16 13.60
N ILE A 198 4.14 -4.29 12.51
CA ILE A 198 4.33 -3.23 11.52
C ILE A 198 3.78 -3.73 10.19
N SER A 199 2.91 -2.96 9.53
CA SER A 199 2.43 -3.30 8.20
C SER A 199 2.35 -2.09 7.29
N ILE A 200 2.77 -2.25 6.04
CA ILE A 200 2.67 -1.24 4.99
C ILE A 200 2.11 -1.90 3.75
N GLU A 201 1.02 -1.36 3.22
CA GLU A 201 0.33 -1.91 2.05
C GLU A 201 -0.01 -0.82 1.04
N HIS A 202 0.39 -1.07 -0.22
CA HIS A 202 -0.05 -0.29 -1.35
C HIS A 202 -1.43 -0.76 -1.79
N ARG A 203 -2.29 0.16 -2.25
CA ARG A 203 -3.69 -0.12 -2.65
C ARG A 203 -3.85 -1.31 -3.61
N THR A 204 -2.83 -1.60 -4.43
CA THR A 204 -2.84 -2.70 -5.41
C THR A 204 -2.46 -4.07 -4.83
N GLY A 205 -2.20 -4.17 -3.53
CA GLY A 205 -1.95 -5.43 -2.82
C GLY A 205 -0.48 -5.80 -2.60
N THR A 206 0.50 -5.02 -3.10
CA THR A 206 1.90 -5.19 -2.64
C THR A 206 1.97 -4.77 -1.17
N PHE A 207 2.51 -5.62 -0.32
CA PHE A 207 2.61 -5.31 1.11
C PHE A 207 3.86 -5.90 1.76
N TYR A 208 4.21 -5.29 2.88
CA TYR A 208 5.30 -5.66 3.77
C TYR A 208 4.75 -5.69 5.20
N GLU A 209 4.95 -6.79 5.91
CA GLU A 209 4.48 -6.97 7.28
C GLU A 209 5.55 -7.65 8.13
N ILE A 210 5.73 -7.17 9.37
CA ILE A 210 6.49 -7.84 10.42
C ILE A 210 5.52 -8.11 11.57
N ASP A 211 5.35 -9.38 11.93
CA ASP A 211 4.47 -9.80 13.03
C ASP A 211 5.16 -9.75 14.41
N LYS A 212 4.39 -10.12 15.44
CA LYS A 212 4.82 -10.13 16.85
C LYS A 212 6.01 -11.04 17.15
N ASP A 213 6.21 -12.08 16.34
CA ASP A 213 7.30 -13.04 16.50
C ASP A 213 8.51 -12.63 15.64
N GLY A 214 8.39 -11.54 14.89
CA GLY A 214 9.40 -11.04 13.97
C GLY A 214 9.40 -11.73 12.61
N ASN A 215 8.35 -12.47 12.26
CA ASN A 215 8.23 -13.05 10.92
C ASN A 215 7.97 -11.93 9.92
N GLU A 216 8.74 -11.90 8.84
CA GLU A 216 8.53 -10.96 7.73
C GLU A 216 7.72 -11.62 6.61
N ILE A 217 6.68 -10.94 6.15
CA ILE A 217 5.95 -11.26 4.94
C ILE A 217 6.11 -10.10 3.96
N HIS A 218 6.67 -10.40 2.79
CA HIS A 218 6.81 -9.43 1.71
C HIS A 218 6.20 -9.99 0.43
N ARG A 219 5.12 -9.35 -0.05
CA ARG A 219 4.46 -9.69 -1.31
C ARG A 219 4.63 -8.56 -2.31
N VAL A 220 5.13 -8.91 -3.50
CA VAL A 220 5.12 -8.05 -4.68
C VAL A 220 4.20 -8.66 -5.73
N VAL A 221 3.18 -7.92 -6.18
CA VAL A 221 2.12 -8.46 -7.07
C VAL A 221 2.43 -8.36 -8.57
N ASN A 222 3.53 -7.69 -8.92
CA ASN A 222 4.06 -7.47 -10.27
C ASN A 222 5.60 -7.59 -10.23
N ASP A 223 6.32 -6.77 -11.00
CA ASP A 223 7.78 -6.82 -11.06
C ASP A 223 8.44 -6.39 -9.75
N ASN A 224 9.51 -7.09 -9.37
CA ASN A 224 10.42 -6.70 -8.30
C ASN A 224 11.82 -6.48 -8.88
N TYR A 225 12.42 -5.31 -8.60
CA TYR A 225 13.76 -4.97 -9.03
C TYR A 225 14.63 -4.71 -7.80
N THR A 226 15.81 -5.33 -7.75
CA THR A 226 16.80 -5.10 -6.69
C THR A 226 18.13 -4.73 -7.31
N VAL A 227 18.64 -3.55 -6.98
CA VAL A 227 19.92 -3.04 -7.44
C VAL A 227 20.78 -2.76 -6.23
N ILE A 228 21.93 -3.43 -6.14
CA ILE A 228 22.88 -3.25 -5.05
C ILE A 228 24.19 -2.78 -5.67
N ALA A 229 24.55 -1.54 -5.36
CA ALA A 229 25.67 -0.85 -6.00
C ALA A 229 27.06 -1.29 -5.47
N LYS A 230 27.09 -2.14 -4.45
CA LYS A 230 28.31 -2.63 -3.80
C LYS A 230 28.11 -4.08 -3.34
N ASP A 231 28.82 -4.48 -2.29
CA ASP A 231 28.77 -5.83 -1.74
C ASP A 231 27.37 -6.13 -1.18
N ASN A 232 26.88 -7.35 -1.43
CA ASN A 232 25.66 -7.89 -0.84
C ASN A 232 25.99 -9.24 -0.19
N GLU A 233 25.91 -9.31 1.13
CA GLU A 233 26.09 -10.55 1.88
C GLU A 233 24.73 -11.09 2.32
N VAL A 234 24.44 -12.35 1.97
CA VAL A 234 23.18 -13.02 2.30
C VAL A 234 23.49 -14.25 3.15
N TYR A 235 23.07 -14.22 4.42
CA TYR A 235 23.21 -15.34 5.35
C TYR A 235 21.83 -15.84 5.77
N ILE A 236 21.56 -17.13 5.52
CA ILE A 236 20.30 -17.77 5.90
C ILE A 236 20.64 -18.97 6.78
N GLY A 237 20.38 -18.84 8.08
CA GLY A 237 20.63 -19.92 9.05
C GLY A 237 19.63 -21.07 8.96
N GLY A 238 18.47 -20.84 8.32
CA GLY A 238 17.42 -21.84 8.13
C GLY A 238 17.43 -22.50 6.74
N LYS A 239 16.36 -23.23 6.44
CA LYS A 239 16.15 -23.86 5.14
C LYS A 239 15.75 -22.83 4.09
N VAL A 240 16.30 -22.95 2.88
CA VAL A 240 15.92 -22.14 1.70
C VAL A 240 15.16 -23.02 0.70
N ASN A 241 14.02 -22.54 0.20
CA ASN A 241 13.32 -23.12 -0.95
C ASN A 241 13.12 -22.04 -2.01
N ILE A 242 13.53 -22.30 -3.25
CA ILE A 242 13.38 -21.36 -4.37
C ILE A 242 12.52 -22.04 -5.43
N LYS A 243 11.41 -21.39 -5.81
CA LYS A 243 10.49 -21.86 -6.85
C LYS A 243 10.31 -20.76 -7.88
N VAL A 244 10.69 -21.04 -9.13
CA VAL A 244 10.52 -20.14 -10.28
C VAL A 244 9.60 -20.84 -11.27
N LEU A 245 8.49 -20.18 -11.63
CA LEU A 245 7.51 -20.74 -12.57
C LEU A 245 7.89 -20.49 -14.04
N GLY A 246 8.57 -19.38 -14.30
CA GLY A 246 9.15 -19.06 -15.61
C GLY A 246 10.63 -19.43 -15.68
N ASP A 247 11.35 -18.78 -16.58
CA ASP A 247 12.78 -19.00 -16.77
C ASP A 247 13.61 -18.37 -15.64
N ALA A 248 14.69 -19.03 -15.26
CA ALA A 248 15.68 -18.52 -14.32
C ALA A 248 17.06 -18.47 -14.99
N SER A 249 17.77 -17.34 -14.85
CA SER A 249 19.14 -17.19 -15.34
C SER A 249 20.04 -16.65 -14.23
N ILE A 250 21.23 -17.24 -14.11
CA ILE A 250 22.27 -16.80 -13.17
C ILE A 250 23.49 -16.46 -13.99
N LYS A 251 23.94 -15.21 -13.91
CA LYS A 251 25.11 -14.70 -14.62
C LYS A 251 26.03 -14.00 -13.64
N SER A 252 27.26 -14.49 -13.53
CA SER A 252 28.35 -13.85 -12.81
C SER A 252 29.46 -13.52 -13.79
N TYR A 253 30.04 -12.33 -13.66
CA TYR A 253 31.21 -11.92 -14.43
C TYR A 253 32.53 -12.34 -13.76
N GLY A 254 32.49 -12.59 -12.45
CA GLY A 254 33.60 -13.16 -11.70
C GLY A 254 33.36 -14.62 -11.37
N ASP A 255 34.25 -15.17 -10.53
CA ASP A 255 34.23 -16.59 -10.15
C ASP A 255 32.94 -16.98 -9.43
N VAL A 256 32.44 -18.19 -9.74
CA VAL A 256 31.30 -18.80 -9.06
C VAL A 256 31.76 -20.06 -8.34
N THR A 257 31.57 -20.11 -7.03
CA THR A 257 31.83 -21.30 -6.22
C THR A 257 30.52 -21.82 -5.63
N ILE A 258 30.21 -23.10 -5.88
CA ILE A 258 29.06 -23.79 -5.28
C ILE A 258 29.59 -24.96 -4.46
N LYS A 259 29.32 -24.93 -3.15
CA LYS A 259 29.79 -25.97 -2.22
C LYS A 259 28.64 -26.48 -1.37
N GLY A 260 28.32 -27.76 -1.52
CA GLY A 260 27.47 -28.51 -0.61
C GLY A 260 28.31 -29.40 0.31
N TYR A 261 27.95 -29.47 1.59
CA TYR A 261 28.59 -30.40 2.54
C TYR A 261 27.87 -31.75 2.63
N GLY A 262 26.59 -31.79 2.26
CA GLY A 262 25.81 -33.02 2.12
C GLY A 262 25.68 -33.47 0.67
N ASP A 263 24.66 -34.27 0.40
CA ASP A 263 24.40 -34.79 -0.94
C ASP A 263 23.89 -33.70 -1.90
N GLY A 264 24.42 -33.70 -3.13
CA GLY A 264 23.96 -32.85 -4.21
C GLY A 264 23.24 -33.65 -5.29
N LYS A 265 22.17 -33.10 -5.86
CA LYS A 265 21.47 -33.65 -7.03
C LYS A 265 21.18 -32.52 -8.02
N ILE A 266 21.57 -32.73 -9.27
CA ILE A 266 21.13 -31.91 -10.41
C ILE A 266 20.28 -32.82 -11.28
N ASP A 267 19.03 -32.41 -11.53
CA ASP A 267 18.05 -33.18 -12.29
C ASP A 267 17.49 -32.29 -13.39
N VAL A 268 17.76 -32.64 -14.64
CA VAL A 268 17.34 -31.88 -15.83
C VAL A 268 16.56 -32.83 -16.72
N ALA A 269 15.26 -32.62 -16.81
CA ALA A 269 14.38 -33.46 -17.64
C ALA A 269 14.65 -33.28 -19.15
N GLY A 270 15.06 -32.06 -19.54
CA GLY A 270 15.45 -31.73 -20.90
C GLY A 270 16.94 -31.95 -21.17
N LYS A 271 17.49 -31.16 -22.09
CA LYS A 271 18.92 -31.15 -22.41
C LYS A 271 19.73 -30.47 -21.30
N MET A 272 20.86 -31.04 -20.93
CA MET A 272 21.88 -30.40 -20.10
C MET A 272 23.17 -30.27 -20.91
N ASP A 273 23.67 -29.05 -21.08
CA ASP A 273 24.98 -28.75 -21.66
C ASP A 273 25.93 -28.27 -20.56
N ILE A 274 27.17 -28.77 -20.56
CA ILE A 274 28.24 -28.34 -19.67
C ILE A 274 29.45 -28.03 -20.54
N GLU A 275 29.91 -26.78 -20.50
CA GLU A 275 30.98 -26.28 -21.36
C GLU A 275 31.98 -25.49 -20.51
N ALA A 276 33.27 -25.68 -20.78
CA ALA A 276 34.35 -24.85 -20.26
C ALA A 276 35.28 -24.46 -21.41
N GLY A 277 35.86 -23.27 -21.32
CA GLY A 277 36.86 -22.81 -22.30
C GLY A 277 38.22 -23.48 -22.15
N ASP A 278 38.44 -24.17 -21.04
CA ASP A 278 39.62 -24.95 -20.69
C ASP A 278 39.16 -26.30 -20.09
N ASP A 279 39.84 -26.82 -19.08
CA ASP A 279 39.50 -28.12 -18.49
C ASP A 279 38.16 -28.19 -17.74
N ILE A 280 37.44 -29.31 -17.93
CA ILE A 280 36.37 -29.78 -17.04
C ILE A 280 36.91 -30.92 -16.17
N ASN A 281 37.07 -30.67 -14.87
CA ASN A 281 37.56 -31.66 -13.91
C ASN A 281 36.41 -32.34 -13.15
N ILE A 282 36.24 -33.65 -13.30
CA ILE A 282 35.25 -34.46 -12.56
C ILE A 282 35.97 -35.57 -11.81
N SER A 283 35.75 -35.66 -10.51
CA SER A 283 36.37 -36.69 -9.66
C SER A 283 35.39 -37.26 -8.64
N SER A 284 35.58 -38.53 -8.28
CA SER A 284 34.83 -39.22 -7.23
C SER A 284 35.79 -40.15 -6.50
N ALA A 285 35.76 -40.16 -5.17
CA ALA A 285 36.59 -41.04 -4.37
C ALA A 285 36.24 -42.53 -4.53
N LYS A 286 35.07 -42.82 -5.11
CA LYS A 286 34.61 -44.20 -5.34
C LYS A 286 34.39 -44.45 -6.83
N ILE A 287 33.24 -44.03 -7.34
CA ILE A 287 32.79 -44.39 -8.69
C ILE A 287 32.20 -43.15 -9.35
N ILE A 288 32.54 -42.95 -10.63
CA ILE A 288 31.81 -42.11 -11.57
C ILE A 288 31.00 -43.06 -12.46
N LYS A 289 29.67 -42.91 -12.48
CA LYS A 289 28.79 -43.68 -13.36
C LYS A 289 28.33 -42.79 -14.50
N LEU A 290 28.62 -43.20 -15.73
CA LEU A 290 28.11 -42.58 -16.94
C LEU A 290 27.24 -43.60 -17.66
N SER A 291 26.04 -43.21 -18.05
CA SER A 291 25.10 -44.08 -18.76
C SER A 291 24.43 -43.27 -19.84
N ALA A 292 24.77 -43.60 -21.09
CA ALA A 292 24.24 -42.97 -22.28
C ALA A 292 24.19 -44.01 -23.40
N MET A 293 23.42 -43.73 -24.45
CA MET A 293 23.44 -44.56 -25.66
C MET A 293 24.81 -44.51 -26.35
N GLU A 294 25.49 -43.35 -26.27
CA GLU A 294 26.81 -43.13 -26.87
C GLU A 294 27.62 -42.19 -25.97
N VAL A 295 28.91 -42.50 -25.80
CA VAL A 295 29.91 -41.62 -25.19
C VAL A 295 31.02 -41.43 -26.20
N LYS A 296 31.18 -40.21 -26.72
CA LYS A 296 32.25 -39.86 -27.66
C LYS A 296 33.39 -39.20 -26.91
N ASN A 297 34.58 -39.77 -27.04
CA ASN A 297 35.82 -39.14 -26.59
C ASN A 297 36.61 -38.77 -27.84
N ASN A 298 36.72 -37.46 -28.12
CA ASN A 298 37.64 -36.99 -29.14
C ASN A 298 39.03 -36.88 -28.51
N ILE A 299 39.78 -37.97 -28.59
CA ILE A 299 41.22 -37.95 -28.29
C ILE A 299 41.86 -37.34 -29.54
N GLY A 300 42.49 -36.16 -29.42
CA GLY A 300 43.25 -35.59 -30.52
C GLY A 300 44.38 -36.54 -30.93
N ASP A 301 44.66 -36.65 -32.23
CA ASP A 301 45.87 -37.29 -32.76
C ASP A 301 47.15 -36.59 -32.23
#